data_AF-A0A1G3UB56-F1
#
_entry.id   AF-A0A1G3UB56-F1
#
_cell.length_a   1.000
_cell.length_b   1.000
_cell.length_c   1.000
_cell.angle_alpha   90.00
_cell.angle_beta   90.00
_cell.angle_gamma   90.00
#
_symmetry.space_group_name_H-M   'P 1'
#
loop_
_entity.id
_entity.type
_entity.pdbx_description
1 polymer ?
#
loop_
_entity_poly.entity_id
_entity_poly.type
_entity_poly.pdbx_seq_one_letter_code
_entity_poly.pdbx_strand_id
1 'polypeptide(L)' 'MSKIISLNGTKKGVISIAKIDEPYGKGTHSVASIGISLVGNESEPEWKVHIPLENIDEVIQALNELK' A
#
# COMPACT_ATOMS: atom_id res chain seq x y z
N MET A 1 -11.80 0.20 2.88
CA MET A 1 -11.16 -1.04 3.36
C MET A 1 -9.68 -0.76 3.55
N SER A 2 -9.16 -0.99 4.75
CA SER A 2 -7.73 -0.94 5.05
C SER A 2 -7.29 -2.26 5.66
N LYS A 3 -6.05 -2.67 5.39
CA LYS A 3 -5.43 -3.88 5.92
C LYS A 3 -4.05 -3.53 6.46
N ILE A 4 -3.73 -4.06 7.63
CA ILE A 4 -2.42 -3.91 8.27
C ILE A 4 -1.80 -5.30 8.35
N ILE A 5 -0.52 -5.40 8.00
CA ILE A 5 0.28 -6.63 8.04
C ILE A 5 1.54 -6.32 8.82
N SER A 6 1.98 -7.22 9.70
CA SER A 6 3.28 -7.05 10.36
C SER A 6 4.42 -7.11 9.35
N LEU A 7 5.38 -6.19 9.46
CA LEU A 7 6.57 -6.20 8.63
C LEU A 7 7.59 -7.19 9.19
N ASN A 8 7.76 -8.33 8.50
CA ASN A 8 8.73 -9.35 8.87
C ASN A 8 10.15 -8.76 9.00
N GLY A 9 10.90 -9.23 10.00
CA GLY A 9 12.25 -8.75 10.29
C GLY A 9 12.29 -7.51 11.19
N THR A 10 11.14 -6.97 11.60
CA THR A 10 11.06 -5.83 12.53
C THR A 10 10.26 -6.19 13.78
N LYS A 11 10.46 -5.43 14.87
CA LYS A 11 9.70 -5.62 16.13
C LYS A 11 8.32 -4.95 16.09
N LYS A 12 8.20 -3.83 15.39
CA LYS A 12 7.01 -2.96 15.39
C LYS A 12 6.55 -2.54 14.01
N GLY A 13 7.33 -2.83 12.97
CA GLY A 13 7.04 -2.33 11.65
C GLY A 13 5.77 -2.96 11.07
N VAL A 14 5.11 -2.22 10.20
CA VAL A 14 3.86 -2.60 9.56
C VAL A 14 3.88 -2.25 8.08
N ILE A 15 3.15 -3.05 7.31
CA ILE A 15 2.73 -2.78 5.95
C ILE A 15 1.26 -2.39 6.03
N SER A 16 0.92 -1.17 5.64
CA SER A 16 -0.46 -0.70 5.56
C SER A 16 -0.93 -0.70 4.09
N ILE A 17 -2.15 -1.16 3.84
CA ILE A 17 -2.77 -1.17 2.52
C ILE A 17 -4.13 -0.51 2.64
N ALA A 18 -4.40 0.51 1.84
CA ALA A 18 -5.69 1.21 1.84
C ALA A 18 -6.12 1.57 0.43
N LYS A 19 -7.43 1.58 0.16
CA LYS A 19 -7.97 2.24 -1.03
C LYS A 19 -8.11 3.73 -0.74
N ILE A 20 -7.60 4.58 -1.63
CA ILE A 20 -7.77 6.04 -1.56
C ILE A 20 -8.53 6.50 -2.80
N ASP A 21 -9.63 7.20 -2.58
CA ASP A 21 -10.43 7.82 -3.64
C ASP A 21 -9.91 9.22 -3.94
N GLU A 22 -9.87 9.57 -5.23
CA GLU A 22 -9.47 10.90 -5.72
C GLU A 22 -8.13 11.43 -5.14
N PRO A 23 -7.05 10.61 -5.04
CA PRO A 23 -5.81 10.97 -4.35
C PRO A 23 -5.06 12.15 -4.96
N TYR A 24 -5.36 12.50 -6.22
CA TYR A 24 -4.74 13.60 -6.96
C TYR A 24 -5.75 14.72 -7.27
N GLY A 25 -6.88 14.74 -6.57
CA GLY A 25 -7.94 15.72 -6.72
C GLY A 25 -9.20 15.17 -7.38
N LYS A 26 -10.23 16.02 -7.39
CA LYS A 26 -11.58 15.65 -7.83
C LYS A 26 -11.60 15.12 -9.26
N GLY A 27 -12.29 14.00 -9.48
CA GLY A 27 -12.44 13.31 -10.75
C GLY A 27 -11.30 12.34 -11.08
N THR A 28 -10.29 12.21 -10.22
CA THR A 28 -9.21 11.24 -10.44
C THR A 28 -9.59 9.85 -9.96
N HIS A 29 -9.11 8.82 -10.67
CA HIS A 29 -9.40 7.44 -10.32
C HIS A 29 -8.81 7.06 -8.95
N SER A 30 -9.50 6.15 -8.25
CA SER A 30 -9.00 5.62 -6.99
C SER A 30 -7.73 4.80 -7.20
N VAL A 31 -6.92 4.72 -6.15
CA VAL A 31 -5.69 3.92 -6.09
C VAL A 31 -5.70 2.98 -4.89
N ALA A 32 -4.94 1.90 -4.98
CA ALA A 32 -4.45 1.22 -3.78
C ALA A 32 -3.17 1.93 -3.32
N SER A 33 -3.12 2.33 -2.06
CA SER A 33 -1.94 2.86 -1.39
C SER A 33 -1.33 1.78 -0.52
N ILE A 34 -0.04 1.53 -0.70
CA ILE A 34 0.75 0.63 0.15
C ILE A 34 1.77 1.47 0.90
N GLY A 35 1.72 1.43 2.23
CA GLY A 35 2.63 2.11 3.14
C GLY A 35 3.51 1.12 3.90
N ILE A 36 4.75 1.50 4.18
CA ILE A 36 5.67 0.79 5.06
C ILE A 36 6.05 1.73 6.20
N SER A 37 5.83 1.29 7.44
CA SER A 37 6.35 1.97 8.63
C SER A 37 7.25 1.03 9.44
N LEU A 38 8.42 1.49 9.86
CA LEU A 38 9.32 0.74 10.75
C LEU A 38 8.97 0.92 12.22
N VAL A 39 8.34 2.04 12.56
CA VAL A 39 7.94 2.40 13.94
C VAL A 39 6.53 1.93 14.29
N GLY A 40 5.76 1.50 13.29
CA GLY A 40 4.42 0.94 13.47
C GLY A 40 3.29 1.96 13.33
N ASN A 41 3.55 3.14 12.76
CA ASN A 41 2.52 4.13 12.49
C ASN A 41 1.97 3.93 11.07
N GLU A 42 0.82 3.29 10.95
CA GLU A 42 0.18 2.99 9.66
C GLU A 42 -0.36 4.22 8.92
N SER A 43 -0.61 5.32 9.65
CA SER A 43 -1.20 6.54 9.10
C SER A 43 -0.16 7.46 8.48
N GLU A 44 1.08 7.37 8.95
CA GLU A 44 2.22 8.13 8.45
C GLU A 44 3.39 7.20 8.12
N PRO A 45 3.23 6.33 7.11
CA PRO A 45 4.29 5.42 6.71
C PRO A 45 5.47 6.20 6.12
N GLU A 46 6.69 5.79 6.48
CA GLU A 46 7.94 6.35 5.95
C GLU A 46 8.06 6.21 4.43
N TRP A 47 7.58 5.08 3.89
CA TRP A 47 7.52 4.86 2.44
C TRP A 47 6.09 4.55 2.02
N LYS A 48 5.64 5.18 0.93
CA LYS A 48 4.33 4.89 0.34
C LYS A 48 4.35 4.92 -1.17
N VAL A 49 3.57 4.03 -1.78
CA VAL A 49 3.35 3.99 -3.22
C VAL A 49 1.85 3.93 -3.50
N HIS A 50 1.42 4.64 -4.54
CA HIS A 50 0.06 4.59 -5.06
C HIS A 50 0.06 3.77 -6.35
N ILE A 51 -0.82 2.78 -6.40
CA ILE A 51 -0.99 1.88 -7.54
C ILE A 51 -2.41 2.10 -8.06
N PRO A 52 -2.59 2.55 -9.32
CA PRO A 52 -3.90 2.60 -9.94
C PRO A 52 -4.62 1.27 -9.83
N LEU A 53 -5.91 1.28 -9.49
CA LEU A 53 -6.66 0.03 -9.30
C LEU A 53 -6.71 -0.83 -10.57
N GLU A 54 -6.64 -0.19 -11.74
CA GLU A 54 -6.58 -0.85 -13.05
C GLU A 54 -5.32 -1.70 -13.26
N ASN A 55 -4.22 -1.41 -12.57
CA ASN A 55 -2.95 -2.16 -12.70
C ASN A 55 -2.74 -3.23 -11.61
N ILE A 56 -3.71 -3.43 -10.70
CA ILE A 56 -3.50 -4.27 -9.52
C ILE A 56 -3.20 -5.72 -9.89
N ASP A 57 -3.90 -6.27 -10.87
CA ASP A 57 -3.70 -7.67 -11.28
C ASP A 57 -2.31 -7.90 -11.88
N GLU A 58 -1.83 -6.97 -12.72
CA GLU A 58 -0.49 -7.02 -13.30
C GLU A 58 0.60 -6.93 -12.22
N VAL A 59 0.42 -6.03 -11.23
CA VAL A 59 1.35 -5.91 -10.10
C VAL A 59 1.34 -7.17 -9.24
N ILE A 60 0.18 -7.76 -8.96
CA ILE A 60 0.07 -9.02 -8.22
C ILE A 60 0.78 -10.14 -8.95
N GLN A 61 0.61 -10.24 -10.27
CA GLN A 61 1.30 -11.24 -11.09
C GLN A 61 2.83 -11.05 -10.98
N ALA A 62 3.34 -9.85 -11.23
CA ALA A 62 4.77 -9.55 -11.14
C ALA A 62 5.33 -9.87 -9.74
N LEU A 63 4.61 -9.54 -8.66
CA LEU A 63 5.04 -9.85 -7.29
C LEU A 63 5.04 -11.36 -6.98
N ASN A 64 4.15 -12.14 -7.61
CA ASN A 64 4.14 -13.60 -7.43
C ASN A 64 5.28 -14.29 -8.18
N GLU A 65 5.71 -13.74 -9.32
CA GLU A 65 6.87 -14.24 -10.07
C GLU A 65 8.21 -14.05 -9.33
N LEU A 66 8.26 -13.16 -8.32
CA LEU A 66 9.43 -12.92 -7.47
C LEU A 66 9.58 -13.92 -6.30
N LYS A 67 8.55 -14.72 -6.02
CA LYS A 67 8.52 -15.68 -4.90
C LYS A 67 9.09 -17.03 -5.30
#